data_AF-A0A5D3CVA5-F1
#
_entry.id   AF-A0A5D3CVA5-F1
#
_cell.length_a   1.000
_cell.length_b   1.000
_cell.length_c   1.000
_cell.angle_alpha   90.00
_cell.angle_beta   90.00
_cell.angle_gamma   90.00
#
_symmetry.space_group_name_H-M   'P 1'
#
loop_
_entity.id
_entity.type
_entity.pdbx_description
1 polymer ?
#
loop_
_entity_poly.entity_id
_entity_poly.type
_entity_poly.pdbx_seq_one_letter_code
_entity_poly.pdbx_strand_id
1 'polypeptide(L)'
;MVLMVVLRLHDDLLATPQPIMSGCTDMRNCVPYLLQNCLGALDSTYFKVNVSAVDRYHTRKGKVATNVLDICDTKGNFVFILAGWDGLVADSRILRDALSRSNDLKVPKGEIYFPTVTRVYYYLCSASYPKAEGFLSSYRGQRYHLQE
;
A
#
# COMPACT_ATOMS: atom_id res chain seq x y z
N MET A 1 16.55 -9.85 -11.49
CA MET A 1 16.38 -11.19 -10.89
C MET A 1 15.51 -11.16 -9.64
N VAL A 2 15.75 -10.23 -8.69
CA VAL A 2 15.01 -10.14 -7.41
C VAL A 2 13.49 -9.94 -7.58
N LEU A 3 13.04 -8.99 -8.42
CA LEU A 3 11.60 -8.74 -8.60
C LEU A 3 10.83 -9.98 -9.10
N MET A 4 11.43 -10.78 -9.99
CA MET A 4 10.80 -12.01 -10.47
C MET A 4 10.74 -13.10 -9.40
N VAL A 5 11.71 -13.13 -8.49
CA VAL A 5 11.69 -14.06 -7.35
C VAL A 5 10.59 -13.64 -6.38
N VAL A 6 10.48 -12.35 -6.06
CA VAL A 6 9.41 -11.81 -5.20
C VAL A 6 8.03 -12.09 -5.79
N LEU A 7 7.84 -11.88 -7.09
CA LEU A 7 6.57 -12.18 -7.77
C LEU A 7 6.25 -13.67 -7.82
N ARG A 8 7.26 -14.54 -7.94
CA ARG A 8 7.05 -16.00 -7.97
C ARG A 8 6.78 -16.60 -6.60
N LEU A 9 7.32 -15.99 -5.55
CA LEU A 9 7.16 -16.44 -4.17
C LEU A 9 6.09 -15.63 -3.42
N HIS A 10 5.35 -14.77 -4.10
CA HIS A 10 4.42 -13.88 -3.41
C HIS A 10 3.40 -14.67 -2.59
N ASP A 11 2.83 -15.76 -3.13
CA ASP A 11 1.89 -16.63 -2.41
C ASP A 11 2.43 -17.17 -1.06
N ASP A 12 3.75 -17.35 -0.95
CA ASP A 12 4.41 -17.83 0.27
C ASP A 12 4.88 -16.68 1.19
N LEU A 13 5.03 -15.47 0.65
CA LEU A 13 5.58 -14.29 1.33
C LEU A 13 4.51 -13.29 1.76
N LEU A 14 3.28 -13.41 1.25
CA LEU A 14 2.19 -12.50 1.58
C LEU A 14 1.65 -12.78 2.99
N ALA A 15 1.76 -11.78 3.85
CA ALA A 15 1.22 -11.80 5.20
C ALA A 15 -0.28 -11.49 5.20
N THR A 16 -0.99 -12.07 6.17
CA THR A 16 -2.34 -11.62 6.50
C THR A 16 -2.24 -10.40 7.43
N PRO A 17 -2.73 -9.22 7.02
CA PRO A 17 -2.58 -8.00 7.81
C PRO A 17 -3.37 -8.10 9.11
N GLN A 18 -2.81 -7.52 10.17
CA GLN A 18 -3.47 -7.41 11.47
C GLN A 18 -3.71 -5.93 11.78
N PRO A 19 -4.92 -5.57 12.24
CA PRO A 19 -5.22 -4.18 12.53
C PRO A 19 -4.46 -3.71 13.76
N ILE A 20 -4.03 -2.45 13.74
CA ILE A 20 -3.54 -1.79 14.94
C ILE A 20 -4.71 -1.67 15.93
N MET A 21 -4.63 -2.42 17.03
CA MET A 21 -5.59 -2.31 18.13
C MET A 21 -5.31 -1.05 18.94
N SER A 22 -6.37 -0.40 19.43
CA SER A 22 -6.20 0.62 20.47
C SER A 22 -5.73 -0.04 21.76
N GLY A 23 -4.53 0.33 22.21
CA GLY A 23 -4.02 0.06 23.54
C GLY A 23 -3.23 1.26 24.03
N CYS A 24 -3.56 1.78 25.21
CA CYS A 24 -2.84 2.87 25.85
C CYS A 24 -2.70 2.51 27.33
N THR A 25 -1.56 1.92 27.69
CA THR A 25 -1.13 1.79 29.09
C THR A 25 -0.04 2.81 29.43
N ASP A 26 0.61 3.43 28.44
CA ASP A 26 1.68 4.40 28.66
C ASP A 26 1.68 5.49 27.57
N MET A 27 1.59 6.76 27.99
CA MET A 27 1.41 7.94 27.12
C MET A 27 2.56 8.14 26.12
N ARG A 28 3.72 7.50 26.34
CA ARG A 28 4.87 7.49 25.41
C ARG A 28 4.78 6.43 24.31
N ASN A 29 3.94 5.42 24.47
CA ASN A 29 3.75 4.29 23.55
C ASN A 29 2.33 4.24 22.95
N CYS A 30 1.52 5.28 23.12
CA CYS A 30 0.18 5.29 22.55
C CYS A 30 0.28 5.51 21.04
N VAL A 31 -0.21 4.53 20.30
CA VAL A 31 -0.35 4.61 18.86
C VAL A 31 -1.29 5.79 18.55
N PRO A 32 -0.91 6.74 17.68
CA PRO A 32 -1.78 7.84 17.31
C PRO A 32 -3.18 7.32 16.97
N TYR A 33 -4.22 8.00 17.48
CA TYR A 33 -5.63 7.64 17.16
C TYR A 33 -5.87 7.50 15.66
N LEU A 34 -5.14 8.28 14.85
CA LEU A 34 -5.18 8.23 13.39
C LEU A 34 -4.72 6.88 12.80
N LEU A 35 -3.97 6.06 13.55
CA LEU A 35 -3.47 4.75 13.12
C LEU A 35 -4.33 3.59 13.64
N GLN A 36 -5.32 3.86 14.49
CA GLN A 36 -6.22 2.81 14.97
C GLN A 36 -6.96 2.18 13.78
N ASN A 37 -7.07 0.85 13.79
CA ASN A 37 -7.64 0.04 12.71
C ASN A 37 -6.89 0.09 11.37
N CYS A 38 -5.71 0.73 11.31
CA CYS A 38 -4.85 0.63 10.14
C CYS A 38 -4.37 -0.82 9.98
N LEU A 39 -4.45 -1.34 8.76
CA LEU A 39 -3.97 -2.68 8.39
C LEU A 39 -2.55 -2.66 7.82
N GLY A 40 -2.09 -1.49 7.37
CA GLY A 40 -0.85 -1.37 6.64
C GLY A 40 -0.75 -0.09 5.82
N ALA A 41 0.32 0.04 5.07
CA ALA A 41 0.58 1.14 4.15
C ALA A 41 0.65 0.64 2.71
N LEU A 42 0.12 1.44 1.79
CA LEU A 42 0.16 1.26 0.36
C LEU A 42 1.02 2.36 -0.26
N ASP A 43 1.98 1.99 -1.08
CA ASP A 43 2.75 2.93 -1.89
C ASP A 43 3.19 2.32 -3.21
N SER A 44 3.67 3.18 -4.11
CA SER A 44 4.30 2.76 -5.36
C SER A 44 5.83 2.87 -5.26
N THR A 45 6.51 1.76 -5.52
CA THR A 45 7.96 1.65 -5.47
C THR A 45 8.54 1.36 -6.85
N TYR A 46 9.61 2.08 -7.22
CA TYR A 46 10.27 1.89 -8.52
C TYR A 46 11.42 0.88 -8.43
N PHE A 47 11.32 -0.21 -9.18
CA PHE A 47 12.39 -1.19 -9.30
C PHE A 47 13.11 -1.03 -10.63
N LYS A 48 14.43 -0.80 -10.57
CA LYS A 48 15.26 -0.73 -11.77
C LYS A 48 15.21 -2.08 -12.51
N VAL A 49 14.95 -2.04 -13.81
CA VAL A 49 14.93 -3.22 -14.67
C VAL A 49 15.96 -3.04 -15.79
N ASN A 50 16.52 -4.17 -16.24
CA ASN A 50 17.36 -4.19 -17.43
C ASN A 50 16.55 -4.85 -18.54
N VAL A 51 16.10 -4.05 -19.51
CA VAL A 51 15.34 -4.49 -20.67
C VAL A 51 16.08 -4.05 -21.93
N SER A 52 16.17 -4.92 -22.93
CA SER A 52 16.81 -4.60 -24.20
C SER A 52 15.91 -3.66 -25.01
N ALA A 53 16.23 -2.36 -25.03
CA ALA A 53 15.76 -1.37 -26.00
C ALA A 53 14.27 -1.41 -26.38
N VAL A 54 13.37 -1.53 -25.39
CA VAL A 54 11.92 -1.32 -25.61
C VAL A 54 11.55 0.03 -25.00
N ASP A 55 10.74 0.83 -25.70
CA ASP A 55 10.20 2.15 -25.28
C ASP A 55 9.34 2.13 -23.99
N ARG A 56 9.30 1.01 -23.27
CA ARG A 56 8.47 0.79 -22.07
C ARG A 56 9.34 0.78 -20.81
N TYR A 57 8.75 1.10 -19.66
CA TYR A 57 9.38 1.11 -18.33
C TYR A 57 10.32 2.30 -18.10
N HIS A 58 9.91 3.49 -18.52
CA HIS A 58 10.64 4.71 -18.21
C HIS A 58 10.04 5.39 -16.98
N THR A 59 10.88 6.03 -16.18
CA THR A 59 10.42 6.92 -15.11
C THR A 59 10.41 8.35 -15.61
N ARG A 60 9.73 9.25 -14.88
CA ARG A 60 9.80 10.70 -15.15
C ARG A 60 11.24 11.24 -15.14
N LYS A 61 12.17 10.54 -14.49
CA LYS A 61 13.60 10.88 -14.43
C LYS A 61 14.44 10.23 -15.55
N GLY A 62 13.80 9.64 -16.57
CA GLY A 62 14.49 8.98 -17.69
C GLY A 62 15.20 7.67 -17.33
N LYS A 63 15.00 7.14 -16.11
CA LYS A 63 15.56 5.84 -15.71
C LYS A 63 14.66 4.71 -16.17
N VAL A 64 15.25 3.61 -16.59
CA VAL A 64 14.54 2.36 -16.92
C VAL A 64 14.19 1.61 -15.63
N ALA A 65 12.93 1.66 -15.23
CA ALA A 65 12.38 1.02 -14.03
C ALA A 65 10.90 0.68 -14.22
N THR A 66 10.46 -0.39 -13.57
CA THR A 66 9.04 -0.72 -13.46
C THR A 66 8.50 -0.21 -12.13
N ASN A 67 7.28 0.30 -12.18
CA ASN A 67 6.52 0.64 -10.99
C ASN A 67 5.88 -0.64 -10.41
N VAL A 68 6.03 -0.82 -9.11
CA VAL A 68 5.44 -1.88 -8.32
C VAL A 68 4.55 -1.22 -7.28
N LEU A 69 3.26 -1.52 -7.32
CA LEU A 69 2.34 -1.17 -6.24
C LEU A 69 2.45 -2.25 -5.18
N ASP A 70 2.73 -1.86 -3.95
CA ASP A 70 2.81 -2.79 -2.83
C ASP A 70 1.98 -2.30 -1.64
N ILE A 71 1.51 -3.27 -0.86
CA ILE A 71 0.92 -3.03 0.44
C ILE A 71 1.77 -3.79 1.44
N CYS A 72 2.18 -3.12 2.50
CA CYS A 72 2.87 -3.73 3.62
C CYS A 72 2.00 -3.64 4.88
N ASP A 73 2.01 -4.66 5.72
CA ASP A 73 1.42 -4.60 7.05
C ASP A 73 2.19 -3.61 7.94
N THR A 74 1.72 -3.44 9.18
CA THR A 74 2.31 -2.51 10.15
C THR A 74 3.70 -2.91 10.64
N LYS A 75 4.16 -4.12 10.31
CA LYS A 75 5.49 -4.65 10.60
C LYS A 75 6.42 -4.60 9.36
N GLY A 76 5.91 -4.16 8.21
CA GLY A 76 6.65 -4.10 6.95
C GLY A 76 6.63 -5.39 6.13
N ASN A 77 5.79 -6.38 6.46
CA ASN A 77 5.64 -7.58 5.64
C ASN A 77 4.70 -7.29 4.47
N PHE A 78 5.03 -7.76 3.27
CA PHE A 78 4.16 -7.59 2.12
C PHE A 78 2.83 -8.31 2.33
N VAL A 79 1.74 -7.62 2.02
CA VAL A 79 0.35 -8.11 2.03
C VAL A 79 -0.18 -8.23 0.61
N PHE A 80 0.31 -7.37 -0.29
CA PHE A 80 -0.02 -7.40 -1.71
C PHE A 80 1.12 -6.80 -2.52
N ILE A 81 1.37 -7.34 -3.72
CA ILE A 81 2.37 -6.83 -4.66
C ILE A 81 1.80 -6.92 -6.08
N LEU A 82 1.85 -5.82 -6.82
CA LEU A 82 1.50 -5.74 -8.23
C LEU A 82 2.61 -5.02 -9.01
N ALA A 83 3.36 -5.78 -9.79
CA ALA A 83 4.45 -5.27 -10.61
C ALA A 83 4.08 -5.15 -12.10
N GLY A 84 4.98 -4.52 -12.86
CA GLY A 84 4.93 -4.52 -14.33
C GLY A 84 4.34 -3.24 -14.93
N TRP A 85 4.14 -2.21 -14.12
CA TRP A 85 3.67 -0.90 -14.60
C TRP A 85 4.83 -0.04 -15.10
N ASP A 86 4.55 0.81 -16.08
CA ASP A 86 5.50 1.81 -16.56
C ASP A 86 5.67 2.89 -15.49
N GLY A 87 6.90 3.38 -15.29
CA GLY A 87 7.23 4.38 -14.28
C GLY A 87 6.66 5.78 -14.55
N LEU A 88 6.02 5.98 -15.70
CA LEU A 88 5.26 7.19 -16.05
C LEU A 88 3.78 7.11 -15.67
N VAL A 89 3.25 5.91 -15.38
CA VAL A 89 1.84 5.75 -15.06
C VAL A 89 1.56 6.29 -13.66
N ALA A 90 0.50 7.09 -13.54
CA ALA A 90 0.07 7.64 -12.27
C ALA A 90 -0.38 6.53 -11.32
N ASP A 91 0.06 6.61 -10.06
CA ASP A 91 -0.26 5.71 -8.96
C ASP A 91 -1.76 5.36 -8.85
N SER A 92 -2.64 6.36 -9.00
CA SER A 92 -4.09 6.17 -8.97
C SER A 92 -4.62 5.25 -10.06
N ARG A 93 -3.98 5.23 -11.25
CA ARG A 93 -4.34 4.30 -12.33
C ARG A 93 -3.91 2.88 -12.00
N ILE A 94 -2.76 2.71 -11.36
CA ILE A 94 -2.23 1.41 -10.95
C ILE A 94 -3.14 0.82 -9.86
N LEU A 95 -3.54 1.62 -8.86
CA LEU A 95 -4.50 1.19 -7.84
C LEU A 95 -5.86 0.82 -8.45
N ARG A 96 -6.39 1.64 -9.37
CA ARG A 96 -7.67 1.33 -10.03
C ARG A 96 -7.61 0.01 -10.80
N ASP A 97 -6.51 -0.24 -11.49
CA ASP A 97 -6.30 -1.49 -12.18
C ASP A 97 -6.20 -2.67 -11.20
N ALA A 98 -5.44 -2.51 -10.11
CA ALA A 98 -5.33 -3.52 -9.05
C ALA A 98 -6.69 -3.91 -8.49
N LEU A 99 -7.59 -2.94 -8.26
CA LEU A 99 -8.95 -3.15 -7.76
C LEU A 99 -9.89 -3.80 -8.79
N SER A 100 -9.59 -3.67 -10.09
CA SER A 100 -10.43 -4.22 -11.17
C SER A 100 -10.08 -5.66 -11.56
N ARG A 101 -8.90 -6.13 -11.16
CA ARG A 101 -8.44 -7.50 -11.45
C ARG A 101 -9.06 -8.48 -10.46
N SER A 102 -9.30 -9.70 -10.91
CA SER A 102 -9.55 -10.85 -10.03
C SER A 102 -8.22 -11.33 -9.42
N ASN A 103 -7.65 -10.52 -8.52
CA ASN A 103 -6.41 -10.83 -7.78
C ASN A 103 -6.71 -10.93 -6.28
N ASP A 104 -5.68 -11.20 -5.48
CA ASP A 104 -5.79 -11.40 -4.04
C ASP A 104 -5.82 -10.08 -3.23
N LEU A 105 -5.96 -8.92 -3.87
CA LEU A 105 -6.09 -7.65 -3.16
C LEU A 105 -7.42 -7.63 -2.40
N LYS A 106 -7.35 -7.79 -1.07
CA LYS A 106 -8.52 -7.71 -0.18
C LYS A 106 -8.73 -6.29 0.27
N VAL A 107 -9.74 -5.62 -0.29
CA VAL A 107 -10.19 -4.31 0.22
C VAL A 107 -10.87 -4.53 1.57
N PRO A 108 -10.41 -3.86 2.65
CA PRO A 108 -11.01 -4.00 3.96
C PRO A 108 -12.44 -3.46 3.92
N LYS A 109 -13.40 -4.29 4.35
CA LYS A 109 -14.80 -3.89 4.49
C LYS A 109 -15.08 -3.53 5.95
N GLY A 110 -15.98 -2.59 6.17
CA GLY A 110 -16.44 -2.30 7.52
C GLY A 110 -17.13 -3.51 8.14
N GLU A 111 -16.80 -3.82 9.39
CA GLU A 111 -17.53 -4.81 10.19
C GLU A 111 -18.57 -4.12 11.05
N ILE A 112 -19.83 -4.58 10.96
CA ILE A 112 -20.94 -4.06 11.74
C ILE A 112 -21.15 -4.98 12.94
N TYR A 113 -20.96 -4.45 14.15
CA TYR A 113 -21.31 -5.10 15.41
C TYR A 113 -22.60 -4.49 15.95
N PHE A 114 -23.66 -5.30 16.06
CA PHE A 114 -24.93 -4.87 16.66
C PHE A 114 -24.73 -4.48 18.14
N PRO A 115 -25.37 -3.42 18.64
CA PRO A 115 -26.37 -2.59 17.96
C PRO A 115 -25.82 -1.33 17.25
N THR A 116 -24.52 -1.01 17.26
CA THR A 116 -24.04 0.30 16.71
C THR A 116 -22.55 0.41 16.35
N VAL A 117 -21.70 -0.59 16.61
CA VAL A 117 -20.25 -0.40 16.42
C VAL A 117 -19.83 -0.84 15.02
N THR A 118 -19.64 0.13 14.12
CA THR A 118 -18.97 -0.12 12.84
C THR A 118 -17.46 0.02 13.02
N ARG A 119 -16.72 -1.08 12.91
CA ARG A 119 -15.26 -1.03 12.81
C ARG A 119 -14.87 -0.89 11.35
N VAL A 120 -14.18 0.21 11.04
CA VAL A 120 -13.65 0.46 9.70
C VAL A 120 -12.15 0.22 9.71
N TYR A 121 -11.71 -0.74 8.92
CA TYR A 121 -10.31 -1.01 8.66
C TYR A 121 -9.87 -0.32 7.37
N TYR A 122 -8.60 0.06 7.27
CA TYR A 122 -8.09 0.75 6.08
C TYR A 122 -6.58 0.53 5.91
N TYR A 123 -6.11 0.75 4.69
CA TYR A 123 -4.70 0.94 4.36
C TYR A 123 -4.39 2.43 4.23
N LEU A 124 -3.28 2.86 4.82
CA LEU A 124 -2.76 4.21 4.65
C LEU A 124 -2.10 4.36 3.29
N CYS A 125 -2.37 5.45 2.57
CA CYS A 125 -1.83 5.68 1.24
C CYS A 125 -1.19 7.07 1.15
N SER A 126 -0.23 7.23 0.23
CA SER A 126 0.31 8.55 -0.09
C SER A 126 -0.77 9.45 -0.73
N ALA A 127 -0.55 10.77 -0.71
CA ALA A 127 -1.53 11.75 -1.18
C ALA A 127 -1.73 11.75 -2.72
N SER A 128 -0.96 10.94 -3.46
CA SER A 128 -1.15 10.69 -4.89
C SER A 128 -2.35 9.77 -5.16
N TYR A 129 -2.82 9.02 -4.16
CA TYR A 129 -3.96 8.13 -4.26
C TYR A 129 -5.29 8.84 -3.93
N PRO A 130 -6.40 8.44 -4.58
CA PRO A 130 -7.72 8.96 -4.25
C PRO A 130 -8.18 8.43 -2.89
N LYS A 131 -9.04 9.19 -2.20
CA LYS A 131 -9.80 8.67 -1.07
C LYS A 131 -10.81 7.65 -1.59
N ALA A 132 -10.74 6.42 -1.09
CA ALA A 132 -11.63 5.32 -1.47
C ALA A 132 -11.93 4.47 -0.24
N GLU A 133 -13.01 3.68 -0.30
CA GLU A 133 -13.31 2.71 0.76
C GLU A 133 -12.11 1.77 0.96
N GLY A 134 -11.72 1.55 2.22
CA GLY A 134 -10.54 0.75 2.56
C GLY A 134 -9.18 1.45 2.36
N PHE A 135 -9.13 2.69 1.82
CA PHE A 135 -7.89 3.42 1.56
C PHE A 135 -7.94 4.86 2.10
N LEU A 136 -7.07 5.17 3.06
CA LEU A 136 -6.96 6.48 3.66
C LEU A 136 -5.71 7.21 3.15
N SER A 137 -5.90 8.17 2.24
CA SER A 137 -4.81 9.02 1.73
C SER A 137 -4.43 10.11 2.72
N SER A 138 -3.14 10.41 2.87
CA SER A 138 -2.69 11.58 3.65
C SER A 138 -3.26 12.90 3.11
N TYR A 139 -3.45 13.87 4.02
CA TYR A 139 -3.96 15.19 3.64
C TYR A 139 -2.93 15.95 2.78
N ARG A 140 -3.33 16.40 1.60
CA ARG A 140 -2.47 17.21 0.73
C ARG A 140 -2.17 18.55 1.41
N GLY A 141 -0.89 18.81 1.68
CA GLY A 141 -0.42 20.08 2.23
C GLY A 141 0.09 20.00 3.67
N GLN A 142 -0.04 18.86 4.35
CA GLN A 142 0.55 18.64 5.67
C GLN A 142 1.66 17.60 5.59
N ARG A 143 2.90 18.00 5.89
CA ARG A 143 4.04 17.09 5.93
C ARG A 143 4.10 16.44 7.31
N TYR A 144 3.93 15.13 7.38
CA TYR A 144 4.26 14.34 8.57
C TYR A 144 5.76 14.05 8.51
N HIS A 145 6.60 15.00 8.90
CA HIS A 145 8.00 14.69 9.20
C HIS A 145 8.07 14.28 10.66
N LEU A 146 8.32 12.99 10.90
CA LEU A 146 8.87 12.57 12.17
C LEU A 146 10.28 13.16 12.27
N GLN A 147 10.58 13.83 13.37
CA GLN A 147 11.95 14.21 13.72
C GLN A 147 12.70 12.90 14.00
N GLU A 148 13.73 12.60 13.20
CA GLU A 148 14.72 11.56 13.52
C GLU A 148 15.60 11.98 14.70
#